data_AF-A0A257NCQ8-F1
#
_entry.id   AF-A0A257NCQ8-F1
#
_cell.length_a   1.000
_cell.length_b   1.000
_cell.length_c   1.000
_cell.angle_alpha   90.00
_cell.angle_beta   90.00
_cell.angle_gamma   90.00
#
_symmetry.space_group_name_H-M   'P 1'
#
loop_
_entity.id
_entity.type
_entity.pdbx_description
1 polymer ?
#
loop_
_entity_poly.entity_id
_entity_poly.type
_entity_poly.pdbx_seq_one_letter_code
_entity_poly.pdbx_strand_id
1 'polypeptide(L)'
;LRIQIYARDVSITLEVAKATSILNVLPATITDIIDDEEGQSVVRLQVGNQPLLAHITRKSAHLLSLKTGMTVYVQIKGTSILN
;
A
#
# COMPACT_ATOMS: atom_id res chain seq x y z
N LEU A 1 -2.11 -0.82 -22.00
CA LEU A 1 -3.16 -0.40 -21.05
C LEU A 1 -2.48 0.32 -19.90
N ARG A 2 -2.92 1.54 -19.56
CA ARG A 2 -2.43 2.29 -18.41
C ARG A 2 -3.57 2.34 -17.39
N ILE A 3 -3.29 2.03 -16.14
CA ILE A 3 -4.27 2.03 -15.06
C ILE A 3 -3.82 3.09 -14.04
N GLN A 4 -4.77 3.82 -13.49
CA GLN A 4 -4.53 4.70 -12.35
C GLN A 4 -5.18 4.11 -11.11
N ILE A 5 -4.47 4.19 -9.97
CA ILE A 5 -4.94 3.72 -8.67
C ILE A 5 -4.81 4.89 -7.70
N TYR A 6 -5.88 5.23 -6.97
CA TYR A 6 -5.79 6.21 -5.90
C TYR A 6 -5.04 5.64 -4.70
N ALA A 7 -4.06 6.39 -4.18
CA ALA A 7 -3.23 5.95 -3.06
C ALA A 7 -4.03 5.65 -1.78
N ARG A 8 -5.17 6.33 -1.57
CA ARG A 8 -6.09 6.09 -0.44
C ARG A 8 -6.78 4.74 -0.46
N ASP A 9 -6.81 4.09 -1.63
CA ASP A 9 -7.49 2.81 -1.84
C ASP A 9 -6.51 1.62 -1.91
N VAL A 10 -5.25 1.86 -1.51
CA VAL A 10 -4.21 0.86 -1.36
C VAL A 10 -4.00 0.62 0.14
N SER A 11 -4.29 -0.60 0.62
CA SER A 11 -3.96 -1.02 1.98
C SER A 11 -2.67 -1.85 2.00
N ILE A 12 -2.04 -1.95 3.17
CA ILE A 12 -0.82 -2.74 3.40
C ILE A 12 -1.11 -3.79 4.47
N THR A 13 -0.68 -5.03 4.22
CA THR A 13 -0.70 -6.14 5.18
C THR A 13 0.65 -6.83 5.22
N LEU A 14 0.99 -7.42 6.37
CA LEU A 14 2.25 -8.17 6.54
C LEU A 14 2.14 -9.61 6.00
N GLU A 15 0.92 -10.13 5.94
CA GLU A 15 0.60 -11.45 5.39
C GLU A 15 -0.47 -11.33 4.31
N VAL A 16 -0.58 -12.36 3.46
CA VAL A 16 -1.66 -12.45 2.47
C VAL A 16 -3.01 -12.50 3.19
N ALA A 17 -3.87 -11.52 2.95
CA ALA A 17 -5.20 -11.48 3.52
C ALA A 17 -6.06 -12.65 2.99
N LYS A 18 -6.66 -13.43 3.90
CA LYS A 18 -7.45 -14.62 3.55
C LYS A 18 -8.93 -14.33 3.35
N ALA A 19 -9.55 -13.61 4.29
CA ALA A 19 -10.97 -13.29 4.28
C ALA A 19 -11.18 -11.81 3.93
N THR A 20 -11.03 -11.48 2.65
CA THR A 20 -11.16 -10.11 2.15
C THR A 20 -11.92 -10.07 0.84
N SER A 21 -12.68 -9.00 0.61
CA SER A 21 -13.30 -8.70 -0.68
C SER A 21 -12.33 -7.99 -1.64
N ILE A 22 -11.12 -7.64 -1.19
CA ILE A 22 -10.09 -7.02 -2.02
C ILE A 22 -9.27 -8.12 -2.69
N LEU A 23 -9.60 -8.42 -3.95
CA LEU A 23 -9.03 -9.55 -4.70
C LEU A 23 -7.60 -9.30 -5.20
N ASN A 24 -7.24 -8.04 -5.46
CA ASN A 24 -5.90 -7.71 -5.92
C ASN A 24 -4.97 -7.59 -4.72
N VAL A 25 -4.30 -8.69 -4.38
CA VAL A 25 -3.27 -8.74 -3.33
C VAL A 25 -1.93 -9.04 -3.99
N LEU A 26 -1.00 -8.09 -3.95
CA LEU A 26 0.28 -8.19 -4.64
C LEU A 26 1.44 -8.06 -3.65
N PRO A 27 2.53 -8.84 -3.80
CA PRO A 27 3.73 -8.62 -3.01
C PRO A 27 4.38 -7.29 -3.40
N ALA A 28 4.91 -6.58 -2.42
CA ALA A 28 5.57 -5.31 -2.62
C ALA A 28 6.75 -5.15 -1.66
N THR A 29 7.70 -4.27 -2.01
CA THR A 29 8.76 -3.84 -1.09
C THR A 29 8.60 -2.36 -0.79
N ILE A 30 8.66 -1.97 0.47
CA ILE A 30 8.63 -0.55 0.86
C ILE A 30 9.95 0.10 0.45
N THR A 31 9.88 1.17 -0.32
CA THR A 31 11.05 1.93 -0.77
C THR A 31 11.23 3.25 -0.01
N ASP A 32 10.16 3.79 0.55
CA ASP A 32 10.18 5.04 1.30
C ASP A 32 8.93 5.20 2.16
N ILE A 33 9.03 5.96 3.25
CA ILE A 33 7.90 6.31 4.11
C ILE A 33 8.05 7.78 4.51
N ILE A 34 7.02 8.58 4.22
CA ILE A 34 6.97 10.00 4.56
C ILE A 34 5.72 10.25 5.39
N ASP A 35 5.91 10.76 6.60
CA ASP A 35 4.80 11.15 7.47
C ASP A 35 4.40 12.61 7.22
N ASP A 36 3.08 12.91 7.23
CA ASP A 36 2.56 14.27 7.16
C ASP A 36 2.15 14.80 8.54
N GLU A 37 1.93 16.10 8.68
CA GLU A 37 1.56 16.73 9.96
C GLU A 37 0.15 16.34 10.44
N GLU A 38 -0.70 15.82 9.55
CA GLU A 38 -2.10 15.44 9.83
C GLU A 38 -2.24 14.00 10.34
N GLY A 39 -1.13 13.32 10.62
CA GLY A 39 -1.12 11.96 11.16
C GLY A 39 -1.36 10.88 10.11
N GLN A 40 -1.11 11.17 8.84
CA GLN A 40 -1.00 10.19 7.77
C GLN A 40 0.47 9.89 7.45
N SER A 41 0.65 8.81 6.71
CA SER A 41 1.90 8.38 6.11
C SER A 41 1.66 8.05 4.64
N VAL A 42 2.52 8.60 3.78
CA VAL A 42 2.65 8.19 2.39
C VAL A 42 3.74 7.13 2.32
N VAL A 43 3.35 5.93 1.92
CA VAL A 43 4.27 4.80 1.75
C VAL A 43 4.53 4.60 0.26
N ARG A 44 5.80 4.64 -0.14
CA ARG A 44 6.22 4.27 -1.49
C ARG A 44 6.54 2.78 -1.52
N LEU A 45 5.98 2.10 -2.51
CA LEU A 45 6.05 0.66 -2.67
C LEU A 45 6.56 0.33 -4.07
N GLN A 46 7.35 -0.73 -4.17
CA GLN A 46 7.76 -1.33 -5.42
C GLN A 46 6.99 -2.64 -5.61
N VAL A 47 6.13 -2.70 -6.63
CA VAL A 47 5.33 -3.88 -7.01
C VAL A 47 5.86 -4.40 -8.33
N GLY A 48 6.64 -5.48 -8.30
CA GLY A 48 7.42 -5.90 -9.46
C GLY A 48 8.30 -4.74 -9.96
N ASN A 49 8.10 -4.31 -11.20
CA ASN A 49 8.84 -3.18 -11.80
C ASN A 49 8.07 -1.85 -11.77
N GLN A 50 6.94 -1.76 -11.07
CA GLN A 50 6.11 -0.56 -11.02
C GLN A 50 6.10 0.07 -9.61
N PRO A 51 6.24 1.40 -9.51
CA PRO A 51 6.02 2.09 -8.23
C PRO A 51 4.52 2.21 -7.92
N LEU A 52 4.19 2.16 -6.64
CA LEU A 52 2.84 2.38 -6.12
C LEU A 52 2.91 3.26 -4.86
N LEU A 53 1.89 4.08 -4.65
CA LEU A 53 1.73 4.86 -3.43
C LEU A 53 0.57 4.31 -2.62
N ALA A 54 0.73 4.27 -1.30
CA ALA A 54 -0.35 4.03 -0.35
C ALA A 54 -0.41 5.19 0.64
N HIS A 55 -1.62 5.71 0.87
CA HIS A 55 -1.89 6.65 1.96
C HIS A 55 -2.54 5.88 3.09
N ILE A 56 -1.84 5.77 4.21
CA ILE A 56 -2.33 5.11 5.41
C ILE A 56 -2.20 6.05 6.61
N THR A 57 -2.91 5.74 7.70
CA THR A 57 -2.69 6.50 8.94
C THR A 57 -1.30 6.19 9.51
N ARG A 58 -0.66 7.19 10.13
CA ARG A 58 0.62 7.02 10.84
C ARG A 58 0.51 5.97 11.96
N LYS A 59 -0.67 5.89 12.60
CA LYS A 59 -1.00 4.85 13.57
C LYS A 59 -0.87 3.45 12.96
N SER A 60 -1.44 3.22 11.77
CA SER A 60 -1.32 1.93 11.07
C SER A 60 0.13 1.61 10.69
N ALA A 61 0.87 2.59 10.18
CA ALA A 61 2.28 2.41 9.83
C ALA A 61 3.12 1.96 11.04
N HIS A 62 2.89 2.61 12.18
CA HIS A 62 3.55 2.28 13.44
C HIS A 62 3.12 0.91 14.00
N LEU A 63 1.81 0.61 14.01
CA LEU A 63 1.29 -0.68 14.48
C LEU A 63 1.86 -1.86 13.67
N LEU A 64 2.03 -1.68 12.38
CA LEU A 64 2.65 -2.68 11.50
C LEU A 64 4.18 -2.63 11.50
N SER A 65 4.78 -1.69 12.26
CA SER A 65 6.23 -1.47 12.35
C SER A 65 6.89 -1.35 10.97
N LEU A 66 6.23 -0.64 10.04
CA LEU A 66 6.68 -0.53 8.65
C LEU A 66 8.04 0.19 8.57
N LYS A 67 8.91 -0.30 7.70
CA LYS A 67 10.24 0.23 7.43
C LYS A 67 10.59 0.06 5.96
N THR A 68 11.41 0.96 5.44
CA THR A 68 12.03 0.80 4.13
C THR A 68 12.80 -0.52 4.04
N GLY A 69 12.66 -1.20 2.91
CA GLY A 69 13.23 -2.53 2.65
C GLY A 69 12.32 -3.69 3.08
N MET A 70 11.23 -3.46 3.82
CA MET A 70 10.32 -4.53 4.21
C MET A 70 9.51 -5.05 3.03
N THR A 71 9.41 -6.37 2.91
CA THR A 71 8.43 -7.04 2.05
C THR A 71 7.08 -7.06 2.74
N VAL A 72 6.05 -6.63 2.01
CA VAL A 72 4.66 -6.57 2.47
C VAL A 72 3.74 -7.04 1.34
N TYR A 73 2.44 -7.10 1.62
CA TYR A 73 1.41 -7.26 0.61
C TYR A 73 0.59 -5.99 0.50
N VAL A 74 0.37 -5.53 -0.73
CA VAL A 74 -0.54 -4.43 -1.02
C VAL A 74 -1.88 -5.00 -1.44
N GLN A 75 -2.97 -4.44 -0.92
CA GLN A 75 -4.31 -4.76 -1.38
C GLN A 75 -4.90 -3.56 -2.11
N ILE A 76 -5.36 -3.76 -3.35
CA ILE A 76 -5.90 -2.72 -4.21
C ILE A 76 -7.37 -2.97 -4.43
N LYS A 77 -8.22 -2.09 -3.91
CA LYS A 77 -9.67 -2.21 -4.08
C LYS A 77 -10.02 -2.11 -5.57
N GLY A 78 -10.76 -3.10 -6.09
CA GLY A 78 -11.07 -3.17 -7.54
C GLY A 78 -11.84 -1.95 -8.06
N THR A 79 -12.64 -1.30 -7.20
CA THR A 79 -13.36 -0.05 -7.53
C THR A 79 -12.44 1.17 -7.70
N SER A 80 -11.15 1.02 -7.44
CA SER A 80 -10.17 2.10 -7.41
C SER A 80 -9.24 2.10 -8.62
N ILE A 81 -9.44 1.16 -9.53
CA ILE A 81 -8.81 1.07 -10.84
C ILE A 81 -9.57 1.99 -11.79
N LEU A 82 -8.87 2.99 -12.32
CA LEU A 82 -9.38 3.88 -13.37
C LEU A 82 -8.70 3.53 -14.70
N ASN A 83 -9.46 3.64 -15.78
CA ASN A 83 -9.03 3.38 -17.16
C ASN A 83 -8.79 4.68 -17.93
#